data_AF-A0A376KXJ3-F1
#
_entry.id   AF-A0A376KXJ3-F1
#
_cell.length_a   1.000
_cell.length_b   1.000
_cell.length_c   1.000
_cell.angle_alpha   90.00
_cell.angle_beta   90.00
_cell.angle_gamma   90.00
#
_symmetry.space_group_name_H-M   'P 1'
#
loop_
_entity.id
_entity.type
_entity.pdbx_description
1 polymer ?
#
loop_
_entity_poly.entity_id
_entity_poly.type
_entity_poly.pdbx_seq_one_letter_code
_entity_poly.pdbx_strand_id
1 'polypeptide(L)'
;MVWQKTSGQHAYPENVSPSGVGFWCLGGAAAKNYREKSVDVVCYDELSSFEPDVEKEGSPTLLGDKRIEGSVWPKSIRGSTPKIKGFCQIEKAANESAHFMRFYVPCPHCGEAQYLKFGDDATTFGLKWEKGKPETVYYLCEHNGCVIRQSELDQTDGRWICDNTGMWTRDGLTFYSAGDEEIPPPRSISYHIWTAYSPFTTWVQIVYDWLDALKDPNGVKTFINTTLGEPYEEAVAEKLSFELLLEKVCHYDAQVPLRVVYLTAGIDSQKNRYEIYVWGWAPGEEAFLIDKQIIMGRPEDEDTLKRVDAVIRKNTVMQMALKFPFPASAGIPVVLTRTLCISDPENTALFLCSPSKGRRCTASQ
;
A
#
# COMPACT_ATOMS: atom_id res chain seq x y z
N MET A 1 15.65 6.62 -23.78
CA MET A 1 14.20 6.52 -24.07
C MET A 1 13.43 6.94 -22.85
N VAL A 2 12.37 7.73 -23.01
CA VAL A 2 11.52 8.20 -21.91
C VAL A 2 10.09 7.74 -22.16
N TRP A 3 9.48 7.12 -21.16
CA TRP A 3 8.03 6.92 -21.13
C TRP A 3 7.39 7.95 -20.21
N GLN A 4 6.33 8.60 -20.70
CA GLN A 4 5.52 9.55 -19.96
C GLN A 4 4.03 9.15 -20.04
N LYS A 5 3.22 9.66 -19.12
CA LYS A 5 1.77 9.56 -19.23
C LYS A 5 1.26 10.53 -20.30
N THR A 6 1.01 10.05 -21.52
CA THR A 6 0.30 10.82 -22.55
C THR A 6 -1.12 10.28 -22.75
N SER A 7 -2.12 11.15 -22.76
CA SER A 7 -3.54 10.83 -22.99
C SER A 7 -3.88 10.54 -24.46
N GLY A 8 -2.90 10.11 -25.26
CA GLY A 8 -3.05 9.84 -26.69
C GLY A 8 -1.87 9.08 -27.26
N GLN A 9 -2.12 8.38 -28.38
CA GLN A 9 -1.10 7.70 -29.19
C GLN A 9 -0.23 8.70 -29.95
N HIS A 10 0.47 9.58 -29.24
CA HIS A 10 1.44 10.49 -29.87
C HIS A 10 2.84 9.95 -29.61
N ALA A 11 3.40 9.26 -30.60
CA ALA A 11 4.83 9.05 -30.68
C ALA A 11 5.43 10.37 -31.17
N TYR A 12 6.29 10.99 -30.36
CA TYR A 12 7.07 12.14 -30.81
C TYR A 12 8.08 11.67 -31.86
N PRO A 13 8.37 12.47 -32.91
CA PRO A 13 9.30 12.06 -33.97
C PRO A 13 10.68 11.75 -33.40
N GLU A 14 11.38 10.81 -34.06
CA GLU A 14 12.76 10.44 -33.71
C GLU A 14 13.67 11.66 -33.87
N ASN A 15 14.21 12.17 -32.77
CA ASN A 15 15.20 13.22 -32.80
C ASN A 15 16.57 12.57 -32.69
N VAL A 16 17.24 12.38 -33.83
CA VAL A 16 18.64 11.97 -33.88
C VAL A 16 19.49 13.24 -33.87
N SER A 17 20.31 13.41 -32.83
CA SER A 17 21.24 14.53 -32.77
C SER A 17 22.35 14.37 -33.82
N PRO A 18 23.03 15.47 -34.20
CA PRO A 18 24.23 15.40 -35.04
C PRO A 18 25.36 14.55 -34.44
N SER A 19 25.33 14.29 -33.13
CA SER A 19 26.28 13.41 -32.43
C SER A 19 25.90 11.91 -32.52
N GLY A 20 24.84 11.55 -33.25
CA GLY A 20 24.39 10.16 -33.40
C GLY A 20 23.60 9.62 -32.20
N VAL A 21 23.17 10.49 -31.28
CA VAL A 21 22.36 10.10 -30.12
C VAL A 21 20.88 10.14 -30.51
N GLY A 22 20.20 9.00 -30.38
CA GLY A 22 18.76 8.89 -30.58
C GLY A 22 17.98 9.13 -29.29
N PHE A 23 16.94 9.97 -29.36
CA PHE A 23 15.99 10.17 -28.28
C PHE A 23 14.56 9.80 -28.71
N TRP A 24 13.88 9.04 -27.86
CA TRP A 24 12.47 8.66 -28.03
C TRP A 24 11.70 9.02 -26.76
N CYS A 25 10.58 9.73 -26.94
CA CYS A 25 9.57 9.97 -25.92
C CYS A 25 8.26 9.27 -26.33
N LEU A 26 7.76 8.38 -25.49
CA LEU A 26 6.64 7.50 -25.79
C LEU A 26 5.61 7.49 -24.66
N GLY A 27 4.36 7.20 -24.98
CA GLY A 27 3.31 7.02 -23.97
C GLY A 27 3.45 5.70 -23.22
N GLY A 28 3.36 5.70 -21.89
CA GLY A 28 3.46 4.50 -21.04
C GLY A 28 2.23 3.58 -21.02
N ALA A 29 1.13 3.97 -21.68
CA ALA A 29 -0.14 3.24 -21.62
C ALA A 29 -0.32 2.16 -22.69
N ALA A 30 0.46 2.19 -23.78
CA ALA A 30 0.29 1.28 -24.91
C ALA A 30 1.45 0.29 -25.01
N ALA A 31 1.18 -1.01 -25.05
CA ALA A 31 2.20 -2.05 -25.02
C ALA A 31 3.09 -2.03 -26.27
N LYS A 32 2.56 -1.58 -27.42
CA LYS A 32 3.33 -1.37 -28.65
C LYS A 32 4.55 -0.46 -28.45
N ASN A 33 4.47 0.49 -27.51
CA ASN A 33 5.55 1.45 -27.25
C ASN A 33 6.73 0.82 -26.47
N TYR A 34 6.60 -0.42 -26.01
CA TYR A 34 7.63 -1.15 -25.29
C TYR A 34 8.37 -2.17 -26.17
N ARG A 35 8.17 -2.13 -27.50
CA ARG A 35 8.71 -3.11 -28.45
C ARG A 35 9.70 -2.48 -29.42
N GLU A 36 10.44 -3.34 -30.13
CA GLU A 36 11.24 -3.01 -31.33
C GLU A 36 12.35 -1.97 -31.16
N LYS A 37 12.72 -1.64 -29.92
CA LYS A 37 13.80 -0.70 -29.63
C LYS A 37 14.87 -1.36 -28.76
N SER A 38 16.12 -0.96 -28.99
CA SER A 38 17.27 -1.28 -28.16
C SER A 38 17.95 0.03 -27.81
N VAL A 39 18.14 0.31 -26.53
CA VAL A 39 18.63 1.60 -26.04
C VAL A 39 19.57 1.37 -24.85
N ASP A 40 20.44 2.34 -24.54
CA ASP A 40 21.31 2.26 -23.36
C ASP A 40 20.63 2.70 -22.07
N VAL A 41 19.68 3.64 -22.18
CA VAL A 41 19.02 4.26 -21.04
C VAL A 41 17.52 4.30 -21.25
N VAL A 42 16.79 3.85 -20.23
CA VAL A 42 15.34 4.03 -20.11
C VAL A 42 14.99 4.90 -18.91
N CYS A 43 14.03 5.79 -19.10
CA CYS A 43 13.49 6.66 -18.07
C CYS A 43 11.97 6.49 -18.03
N TYR A 44 11.42 6.38 -16.82
CA TYR A 44 9.99 6.36 -16.56
C TYR A 44 9.66 7.60 -15.75
N ASP A 45 8.87 8.48 -16.35
CA ASP A 45 8.44 9.72 -15.72
C ASP A 45 6.96 9.60 -15.34
N GLU A 46 6.63 10.04 -14.14
CA GLU A 46 5.34 9.82 -13.48
C GLU A 46 4.92 8.33 -13.37
N LEU A 47 5.86 7.47 -13.00
CA LEU A 47 5.67 6.02 -12.90
C LEU A 47 4.44 5.61 -12.05
N SER A 48 4.09 6.34 -10.99
CA SER A 48 2.90 6.07 -10.17
C SER A 48 1.57 6.23 -10.92
N SER A 49 1.60 6.80 -12.12
CA SER A 49 0.45 6.93 -13.00
C SER A 49 0.34 5.85 -14.06
N PHE A 50 1.28 4.90 -14.09
CA PHE A 50 1.28 3.82 -15.07
C PHE A 50 0.40 2.68 -14.55
N GLU A 51 -0.26 2.00 -15.47
CA GLU A 51 -0.99 0.78 -15.14
C GLU A 51 0.00 -0.32 -14.71
N PRO A 52 -0.33 -1.11 -13.67
CA PRO A 52 0.52 -2.23 -13.25
C PRO A 52 0.73 -3.30 -14.31
N ASP A 53 -0.24 -3.41 -15.24
CA ASP A 53 -0.26 -4.38 -16.33
C ASP A 53 -0.65 -3.65 -17.63
N VAL A 54 0.31 -3.40 -18.50
CA VAL A 54 0.12 -2.67 -19.75
C VAL A 54 -0.51 -3.59 -20.78
N GLU A 55 -1.78 -3.37 -21.11
CA GLU A 55 -2.55 -4.14 -22.10
C GLU A 55 -2.45 -5.68 -21.93
N LYS A 56 -2.31 -6.17 -20.69
CA LYS A 56 -2.15 -7.60 -20.33
C LYS A 56 -0.80 -8.21 -20.74
N GLU A 57 0.19 -7.40 -21.06
CA GLU A 57 1.54 -7.85 -21.42
C GLU A 57 2.51 -7.83 -20.23
N GLY A 58 2.10 -7.25 -19.10
CA GLY A 58 2.86 -7.22 -17.86
C GLY A 58 3.31 -5.82 -17.44
N SER A 59 4.27 -5.82 -16.52
CA SER A 59 4.70 -4.60 -15.84
C SER A 59 5.46 -3.64 -16.76
N PRO A 60 5.16 -2.33 -16.73
CA PRO A 60 5.82 -1.35 -17.59
C PRO A 60 7.33 -1.28 -17.38
N THR A 61 7.80 -1.42 -16.13
CA THR A 61 9.24 -1.39 -15.82
C THR A 61 9.95 -2.63 -16.35
N LEU A 62 9.34 -3.81 -16.24
CA LEU A 62 9.92 -5.03 -16.81
C LEU A 62 9.96 -4.98 -18.33
N LEU A 63 8.87 -4.56 -18.97
CA LEU A 63 8.79 -4.45 -20.43
C LEU A 63 9.80 -3.43 -20.99
N GLY A 64 9.94 -2.28 -20.33
CA GLY A 64 10.89 -1.26 -20.74
C GLY A 64 12.35 -1.62 -20.42
N ASP A 65 12.62 -2.27 -19.30
CA ASP A 65 13.98 -2.72 -18.94
C ASP A 65 14.46 -3.87 -19.86
N LYS A 66 13.56 -4.58 -20.57
CA LYS A 66 13.97 -5.46 -21.68
C LYS A 66 14.65 -4.72 -22.84
N ARG A 67 14.44 -3.41 -22.97
CA ARG A 67 15.01 -2.61 -24.07
C ARG A 67 16.49 -2.27 -23.85
N ILE A 68 16.99 -2.42 -22.62
CA ILE A 68 18.39 -2.15 -22.26
C ILE A 68 19.24 -3.42 -22.16
N GLU A 69 18.70 -4.61 -22.42
CA GLU A 69 19.44 -5.89 -22.33
C GLU A 69 20.67 -5.97 -23.24
N GLY A 70 20.62 -5.32 -24.40
CA GLY A 70 21.75 -5.29 -25.35
C GLY A 70 22.78 -4.20 -25.06
N SER A 71 22.56 -3.36 -24.04
CA SER A 71 23.46 -2.26 -23.72
C SER A 71 24.69 -2.76 -22.95
N VAL A 72 25.85 -2.14 -23.22
CA VAL A 72 27.07 -2.37 -22.44
C VAL A 72 26.95 -1.75 -21.04
N TRP A 73 26.22 -0.64 -20.91
CA TRP A 73 26.06 0.12 -19.66
C TRP A 73 24.58 0.48 -19.43
N PRO A 74 23.72 -0.52 -19.17
CA PRO A 74 22.28 -0.31 -19.06
C PRO A 74 21.92 0.58 -17.88
N LYS A 75 21.06 1.57 -18.09
CA LYS A 75 20.54 2.42 -17.01
C LYS A 75 19.02 2.51 -17.05
N SER A 76 18.37 2.24 -15.92
CA SER A 76 16.94 2.41 -15.71
C SER A 76 16.72 3.50 -14.66
N ILE A 77 16.00 4.56 -15.05
CA ILE A 77 15.71 5.73 -14.20
C ILE A 77 14.20 5.80 -13.99
N ARG A 78 13.73 5.86 -12.75
CA ARG A 78 12.31 5.83 -12.41
C ARG A 78 12.01 7.03 -11.51
N GLY A 79 11.12 7.92 -11.94
CA GLY A 79 10.72 9.11 -11.19
C GLY A 79 9.21 9.26 -11.13
N SER A 80 8.68 9.62 -9.95
CA SER A 80 7.27 9.97 -9.75
C SER A 80 7.07 10.50 -8.33
N THR A 81 5.97 11.21 -8.12
CA THR A 81 5.39 11.35 -6.78
C THR A 81 4.66 10.06 -6.39
N PRO A 82 4.79 9.56 -5.16
CA PRO A 82 4.04 8.39 -4.72
C PRO A 82 2.54 8.71 -4.61
N LYS A 83 1.71 7.66 -4.61
CA LYS A 83 0.24 7.76 -4.48
C LYS A 83 -0.23 6.97 -3.26
N ILE A 84 -1.12 6.00 -3.46
CA ILE A 84 -1.67 5.18 -2.39
C ILE A 84 -0.68 4.09 -2.02
N LYS A 85 -0.38 3.96 -0.73
CA LYS A 85 0.53 2.96 -0.20
C LYS A 85 0.10 1.54 -0.59
N GLY A 86 1.05 0.70 -1.00
CA GLY A 86 0.83 -0.69 -1.38
C GLY A 86 0.29 -0.91 -2.80
N PHE A 87 -0.22 0.14 -3.46
CA PHE A 87 -0.69 0.08 -4.85
C PHE A 87 0.15 0.93 -5.80
N CYS A 88 1.17 1.61 -5.29
CA CYS A 88 1.95 2.60 -6.02
C CYS A 88 3.18 1.97 -6.70
N GLN A 89 3.34 2.20 -8.02
CA GLN A 89 4.46 1.65 -8.80
C GLN A 89 5.82 2.22 -8.39
N ILE A 90 5.92 3.52 -8.06
CA ILE A 90 7.21 4.10 -7.61
C ILE A 90 7.60 3.57 -6.23
N GLU A 91 6.62 3.37 -5.34
CA GLU A 91 6.86 2.76 -4.03
C GLU A 91 7.36 1.32 -4.19
N LYS A 92 6.71 0.52 -5.05
CA LYS A 92 7.18 -0.82 -5.38
C LYS A 92 8.61 -0.80 -5.92
N ALA A 93 8.91 0.07 -6.88
CA ALA A 93 10.26 0.21 -7.44
C ALA A 93 11.28 0.64 -6.39
N ALA A 94 10.89 1.50 -5.45
CA ALA A 94 11.76 1.92 -4.36
C ALA A 94 12.05 0.78 -3.39
N ASN A 95 11.05 -0.05 -3.07
CA ASN A 95 11.18 -1.21 -2.19
C ASN A 95 11.95 -2.39 -2.85
N GLU A 96 12.01 -2.45 -4.18
CA GLU A 96 12.88 -3.39 -4.91
C GLU A 96 14.38 -3.05 -4.75
N SER A 97 14.71 -1.81 -4.38
CA SER A 97 16.07 -1.38 -4.08
C SER A 97 16.44 -1.71 -2.64
N ALA A 98 17.60 -2.32 -2.41
CA ALA A 98 18.13 -2.50 -1.07
C ALA A 98 18.51 -1.16 -0.41
N HIS A 99 18.78 -0.13 -1.23
CA HIS A 99 19.26 1.17 -0.81
C HIS A 99 18.17 2.24 -0.99
N PHE A 100 17.66 2.77 0.12
CA PHE A 100 16.70 3.86 0.16
C PHE A 100 17.37 5.08 0.81
N MET A 101 17.69 6.08 -0.01
CA MET A 101 18.49 7.23 0.36
C MET A 101 17.60 8.42 0.73
N ARG A 102 17.88 9.02 1.87
CA ARG A 102 17.35 10.33 2.27
C ARG A 102 18.47 11.35 2.32
N PHE A 103 18.12 12.62 2.10
CA PHE A 103 19.11 13.70 2.12
C PHE A 103 19.24 14.26 3.55
N TYR A 104 20.35 13.97 4.21
CA TYR A 104 20.68 14.45 5.54
C TYR A 104 21.48 15.74 5.44
N VAL A 105 21.13 16.72 6.24
CA VAL A 105 21.81 18.02 6.34
C VAL A 105 22.25 18.25 7.79
N PRO A 106 23.46 18.80 8.01
CA PRO A 106 23.92 19.11 9.36
C PRO A 106 23.07 20.24 9.95
N CYS A 107 22.74 20.14 11.24
CA CYS A 107 22.16 21.24 11.97
C CYS A 107 23.17 22.41 12.02
N PRO A 108 22.80 23.65 11.67
CA PRO A 108 23.72 24.80 11.75
C PRO A 108 24.15 25.15 13.18
N HIS A 109 23.45 24.64 14.20
CA HIS A 109 23.69 24.96 15.61
C HIS A 109 24.43 23.84 16.36
N CYS A 110 24.11 22.57 16.12
CA CYS A 110 24.78 21.43 16.78
C CYS A 110 25.66 20.57 15.87
N GLY A 111 25.62 20.76 14.55
CA GLY A 111 26.42 19.99 13.58
C GLY A 111 25.90 18.59 13.27
N GLU A 112 25.02 18.04 14.09
CA GLU A 112 24.47 16.69 13.89
C GLU A 112 23.60 16.63 12.63
N ALA A 113 23.80 15.59 11.82
CA ALA A 113 23.11 15.39 10.55
C ALA A 113 21.71 14.80 10.76
N GLN A 114 20.72 15.35 10.07
CA GLN A 114 19.34 14.88 10.12
C GLN A 114 18.67 15.06 8.76
N TYR A 115 17.67 14.25 8.44
CA TYR A 115 16.77 14.56 7.35
C TYR A 115 15.55 15.33 7.86
N LEU A 116 15.13 16.34 7.12
CA LEU A 116 14.00 17.18 7.46
C LEU A 116 12.72 16.37 7.39
N LYS A 117 11.89 16.51 8.43
CA LYS A 117 10.57 15.90 8.57
C LYS A 117 9.55 17.01 8.72
N PHE A 118 8.35 16.82 8.18
CA PHE A 118 7.26 17.79 8.39
C PHE A 118 6.91 17.88 9.88
N GLY A 119 6.74 16.73 10.54
CA GLY A 119 6.32 16.64 11.93
C GLY A 119 4.80 16.74 12.10
N ASP A 120 4.33 16.48 13.31
CA ASP A 120 2.94 16.68 13.74
C ASP A 120 2.91 17.34 15.13
N ASP A 121 1.73 17.50 15.73
CA ASP A 121 1.61 18.11 17.07
C ASP A 121 2.27 17.26 18.18
N ALA A 122 2.45 15.95 17.95
CA ALA A 122 3.03 15.02 18.91
C ALA A 122 4.56 14.88 18.78
N THR A 123 5.13 15.10 17.60
CA THR A 123 6.58 15.01 17.39
C THR A 123 7.29 16.19 18.05
N THR A 124 8.41 15.95 18.74
CA THR A 124 9.19 17.02 19.40
C THR A 124 10.08 17.79 18.42
N PHE A 125 10.25 17.28 17.20
CA PHE A 125 11.07 17.85 16.12
C PHE A 125 10.22 18.04 14.85
N GLY A 126 10.83 18.63 13.81
CA GLY A 126 10.18 18.92 12.53
C GLY A 126 9.80 20.39 12.38
N LEU A 127 8.95 20.72 11.40
CA LEU A 127 8.43 22.08 11.24
C LEU A 127 7.44 22.41 12.37
N LYS A 128 7.63 23.57 13.01
CA LYS A 128 6.82 24.09 14.10
C LYS A 128 6.47 25.55 13.84
N TRP A 129 5.27 25.94 14.24
CA TRP A 129 4.75 27.30 14.09
C TRP A 129 3.73 27.59 15.20
N GLU A 130 3.51 28.87 15.49
CA GLU A 130 2.44 29.30 16.39
C GLU A 130 1.06 29.07 15.75
N LYS A 131 0.09 28.65 16.55
CA LYS A 131 -1.27 28.38 16.07
C LYS A 131 -1.87 29.63 15.41
N GLY A 132 -2.25 29.48 14.14
CA GLY A 132 -2.84 30.55 13.33
C GLY A 132 -1.84 31.54 12.72
N LYS A 133 -0.52 31.31 12.88
CA LYS A 133 0.54 32.17 12.35
C LYS A 133 1.62 31.39 11.57
N PRO A 134 1.33 30.95 10.34
CA PRO A 134 2.28 30.21 9.49
C PRO A 134 3.63 30.91 9.28
N GLU A 135 3.65 32.24 9.30
CA GLU A 135 4.85 33.07 9.15
C GLU A 135 5.88 32.87 10.27
N THR A 136 5.47 32.29 11.39
CA THR A 136 6.36 32.00 12.53
C THR A 136 7.09 30.67 12.39
N VAL A 137 6.96 29.98 11.26
CA VAL A 137 7.53 28.64 11.09
C VAL A 137 9.05 28.60 11.27
N TYR A 138 9.51 27.57 11.98
CA TYR A 138 10.90 27.17 12.11
C TYR A 138 10.98 25.65 12.13
N TYR A 139 12.19 25.12 11.98
CA TYR A 139 12.45 23.69 12.10
C TYR A 139 13.13 23.40 13.44
N LEU A 140 12.62 22.43 14.20
CA LEU A 140 13.26 21.91 15.41
C LEU A 140 14.12 20.71 15.08
N CYS A 141 15.40 20.79 15.44
CA CYS A 141 16.35 19.69 15.31
C CYS A 141 15.99 18.48 16.17
N GLU A 142 16.08 17.28 15.62
CA GLU A 142 15.75 16.03 16.32
C GLU A 142 16.77 15.62 17.40
N HIS A 143 18.02 16.09 17.30
CA HIS A 143 19.10 15.72 18.22
C HIS A 143 19.12 16.57 19.49
N ASN A 144 19.06 17.89 19.33
CA ASN A 144 19.27 18.85 20.42
C ASN A 144 18.14 19.88 20.58
N GLY A 145 17.07 19.80 19.77
CA GLY A 145 15.96 20.76 19.83
C GLY A 145 16.35 22.18 19.39
N CYS A 146 17.44 22.33 18.63
CA CYS A 146 17.85 23.63 18.09
C CYS A 146 16.77 24.20 17.16
N VAL A 147 16.49 25.49 17.31
CA VAL A 147 15.59 26.24 16.42
C VAL A 147 16.37 26.66 15.18
N ILE A 148 16.01 26.12 14.02
CA ILE A 148 16.61 26.41 12.73
C ILE A 148 15.62 27.24 11.91
N ARG A 149 16.06 28.38 11.38
CA ARG A 149 15.31 29.15 10.38
C ARG A 149 15.68 28.71 8.98
N GLN A 150 14.76 28.86 8.03
CA GLN A 150 15.02 28.45 6.64
C GLN A 150 16.27 29.14 6.05
N SER A 151 16.52 30.40 6.40
CA SER A 151 17.71 31.15 5.96
C SER A 151 19.03 30.61 6.52
N GLU A 152 18.98 29.82 7.59
CA GLU A 152 20.14 29.19 8.22
C GLU A 152 20.38 27.76 7.69
N LEU A 153 19.46 27.23 6.88
CA LEU A 153 19.57 25.89 6.34
C LEU A 153 20.64 25.86 5.24
N ASP A 154 21.85 25.43 5.61
CA ASP A 154 22.92 25.14 4.66
C ASP A 154 22.87 23.66 4.22
N GLN A 155 22.78 23.44 2.92
CA GLN A 155 22.73 22.11 2.31
C GLN A 155 24.09 21.68 1.73
N THR A 156 25.11 22.54 1.77
CA THR A 156 26.44 22.32 1.15
C THR A 156 27.12 21.08 1.70
N ASP A 157 27.07 20.88 3.01
CA ASP A 157 27.62 19.70 3.69
C ASP A 157 26.63 18.52 3.77
N GLY A 158 25.51 18.59 3.06
CA GLY A 158 24.52 17.52 3.01
C GLY A 158 25.08 16.22 2.42
N ARG A 159 24.48 15.10 2.84
CA ARG A 159 24.81 13.74 2.40
C ARG A 159 23.55 12.96 2.13
N TRP A 160 23.56 12.14 1.10
CA TRP A 160 22.57 11.10 0.93
C TRP A 160 22.96 9.91 1.79
N ILE A 161 22.12 9.52 2.74
CA ILE A 161 22.35 8.37 3.63
C ILE A 161 21.22 7.36 3.43
N CYS A 162 21.60 6.09 3.29
CA CYS A 162 20.70 4.98 3.15
C CYS A 162 20.12 4.58 4.51
N ASP A 163 18.81 4.67 4.70
CA ASP A 163 18.20 4.33 6.00
C ASP A 163 18.34 2.85 6.35
N ASN A 164 18.35 1.98 5.34
CA ASN A 164 18.42 0.53 5.54
C ASN A 164 19.83 0.02 5.90
N THR A 165 20.89 0.73 5.49
CA THR A 165 22.27 0.20 5.52
C THR A 165 23.30 1.14 6.13
N GLY A 166 22.97 2.44 6.28
CA GLY A 166 23.93 3.47 6.66
C GLY A 166 24.93 3.86 5.57
N MET A 167 24.90 3.20 4.39
CA MET A 167 25.70 3.59 3.23
C MET A 167 25.39 5.03 2.84
N TRP A 168 26.41 5.80 2.43
CA TRP A 168 26.21 7.20 2.05
C TRP A 168 26.97 7.64 0.81
N THR A 169 26.53 8.74 0.21
CA THR A 169 27.20 9.43 -0.90
C THR A 169 26.94 10.93 -0.83
N ARG A 170 27.83 11.75 -1.39
CA ARG A 170 27.63 13.20 -1.55
C ARG A 170 27.20 13.58 -2.96
N ASP A 171 27.78 12.92 -3.96
CA ASP A 171 27.71 13.29 -5.36
C ASP A 171 26.97 12.25 -6.23
N GLY A 172 26.63 11.08 -5.65
CA GLY A 172 26.07 9.95 -6.40
C GLY A 172 27.07 9.27 -7.34
N LEU A 173 28.36 9.61 -7.22
CA LEU A 173 29.47 9.02 -7.98
C LEU A 173 30.33 8.14 -7.07
N THR A 174 30.60 8.62 -5.86
CA THR A 174 31.44 7.95 -4.87
C THR A 174 30.58 7.48 -3.70
N PHE A 175 30.69 6.21 -3.32
CA PHE A 175 29.87 5.59 -2.29
C PHE A 175 30.73 5.12 -1.12
N TYR A 176 30.19 5.25 0.09
CA TYR A 176 30.86 4.88 1.32
C TYR A 176 29.97 3.96 2.15
N SER A 177 30.57 3.00 2.84
CA SER A 177 29.90 2.19 3.86
C SER A 177 29.52 3.05 5.07
N ALA A 178 28.75 2.49 6.00
CA ALA A 178 28.46 3.15 7.27
C ALA A 178 29.71 3.41 8.12
N GLY A 179 30.83 2.71 7.84
CA GLY A 179 32.12 2.90 8.50
C GLY A 179 33.08 3.81 7.72
N ASP A 180 32.58 4.61 6.79
CA ASP A 180 33.36 5.56 5.97
C ASP A 180 34.39 4.93 5.02
N GLU A 181 34.24 3.64 4.69
CA GLU A 181 35.07 2.96 3.70
C GLU A 181 34.47 3.14 2.30
N GLU A 182 35.28 3.49 1.30
CA GLU A 182 34.81 3.58 -0.09
C GLU A 182 34.39 2.20 -0.61
N ILE A 183 33.21 2.12 -1.20
CA ILE A 183 32.61 0.90 -1.74
C ILE A 183 32.22 1.09 -3.21
N PRO A 184 32.15 0.00 -4.01
CA PRO A 184 31.68 0.11 -5.38
C PRO A 184 30.23 0.62 -5.44
N PRO A 185 29.84 1.34 -6.51
CA PRO A 185 28.47 1.79 -6.70
C PRO A 185 27.48 0.61 -6.66
N PRO A 186 26.41 0.72 -5.86
CA PRO A 186 25.43 -0.35 -5.76
C PRO A 186 24.63 -0.49 -7.06
N ARG A 187 24.10 -1.70 -7.30
CA ARG A 187 23.34 -2.04 -8.51
C ARG A 187 22.06 -1.19 -8.68
N SER A 188 21.38 -0.87 -7.57
CA SER A 188 20.15 -0.09 -7.55
C SER A 188 20.12 0.83 -6.33
N ILE A 189 19.57 2.03 -6.52
CA ILE A 189 19.43 3.05 -5.48
C ILE A 189 18.10 3.75 -5.68
N SER A 190 17.41 4.03 -4.58
CA SER A 190 16.21 4.87 -4.56
C SER A 190 16.49 6.13 -3.75
N TYR A 191 15.99 7.27 -4.23
CA TYR A 191 16.16 8.56 -3.57
C TYR A 191 14.79 9.11 -3.18
N HIS A 192 14.67 9.59 -1.95
CA HIS A 192 13.52 10.35 -1.46
C HIS A 192 13.96 11.74 -1.02
N ILE A 193 13.27 12.74 -1.54
CA ILE A 193 13.42 14.15 -1.16
C ILE A 193 12.06 14.82 -1.28
N TRP A 194 11.85 15.84 -0.46
CA TRP A 194 10.57 16.54 -0.37
C TRP A 194 10.77 18.05 -0.37
N THR A 195 9.65 18.76 -0.44
CA THR A 195 9.60 20.19 -0.77
C THR A 195 10.37 21.08 0.21
N ALA A 196 10.59 20.67 1.47
CA ALA A 196 11.31 21.48 2.46
C ALA A 196 12.78 21.81 2.10
N TYR A 197 13.40 21.05 1.21
CA TYR A 197 14.76 21.29 0.73
C TYR A 197 14.82 22.22 -0.48
N SER A 198 13.68 22.50 -1.13
CA SER A 198 13.65 23.26 -2.37
C SER A 198 13.97 24.74 -2.14
N PRO A 199 14.85 25.35 -2.95
CA PRO A 199 15.09 26.80 -2.91
C PRO A 199 13.95 27.60 -3.53
N PHE A 200 12.99 26.94 -4.20
CA PHE A 200 11.88 27.59 -4.91
C PHE A 200 10.62 27.75 -4.05
N THR A 201 10.62 27.23 -2.83
CA THR A 201 9.48 27.30 -1.91
C THR A 201 9.94 27.70 -0.52
N THR A 202 9.04 28.31 0.25
CA THR A 202 9.32 28.69 1.63
C THR A 202 8.65 27.71 2.58
N TRP A 203 9.24 27.49 3.74
CA TRP A 203 8.58 26.71 4.80
C TRP A 203 7.24 27.33 5.20
N VAL A 204 7.13 28.66 5.11
CA VAL A 204 5.88 29.39 5.34
C VAL A 204 4.81 28.93 4.35
N GLN A 205 5.15 28.85 3.06
CA GLN A 205 4.24 28.37 2.02
C GLN A 205 3.85 26.91 2.26
N ILE A 206 4.78 26.04 2.65
CA ILE A 206 4.48 24.64 2.98
C ILE A 206 3.43 24.56 4.12
N VAL A 207 3.55 25.41 5.14
CA VAL A 207 2.57 25.45 6.23
C VAL A 207 1.21 25.99 5.75
N TYR A 208 1.17 27.00 4.88
CA TYR A 208 -0.08 27.44 4.26
C TYR A 208 -0.73 26.30 3.46
N ASP A 209 0.03 25.61 2.62
CA ASP A 209 -0.45 24.49 1.82
C ASP A 209 -0.99 23.37 2.71
N TRP A 210 -0.36 23.12 3.87
CA TRP A 210 -0.86 22.16 4.86
C TRP A 210 -2.19 22.59 5.47
N LEU A 211 -2.30 23.85 5.90
CA LEU A 211 -3.53 24.36 6.51
C LEU A 211 -4.69 24.42 5.50
N ASP A 212 -4.41 24.67 4.23
CA ASP A 212 -5.40 24.60 3.16
C ASP A 212 -5.77 23.15 2.83
N ALA A 213 -4.79 22.24 2.82
CA ALA A 213 -5.03 20.81 2.64
C ALA A 213 -5.96 20.21 3.71
N LEU A 214 -5.92 20.71 4.96
CA LEU A 214 -6.84 20.29 6.02
C LEU A 214 -8.30 20.70 5.80
N LYS A 215 -8.56 21.67 4.91
CA LYS A 215 -9.92 22.16 4.60
C LYS A 215 -10.61 21.31 3.52
N ASP A 216 -9.85 20.53 2.75
CA ASP A 216 -10.34 19.73 1.64
C ASP A 216 -10.28 18.23 1.96
N PRO A 217 -11.36 17.43 1.71
CA PRO A 217 -11.33 15.99 1.94
C PRO A 217 -10.19 15.22 1.24
N ASN A 218 -9.70 15.71 0.10
CA ASN A 218 -8.57 15.11 -0.63
C ASN A 218 -7.26 15.89 -0.45
N GLY A 219 -7.28 17.01 0.27
CA GLY A 219 -6.14 17.91 0.40
C GLY A 219 -4.98 17.25 1.13
N VAL A 220 -5.26 16.58 2.25
CA VAL A 220 -4.23 15.87 3.04
C VAL A 220 -3.52 14.79 2.22
N LYS A 221 -4.29 14.01 1.43
CA LYS A 221 -3.74 13.01 0.52
C LYS A 221 -2.81 13.65 -0.51
N THR A 222 -3.25 14.76 -1.10
CA THR A 222 -2.45 15.52 -2.08
C THR A 222 -1.16 16.03 -1.44
N PHE A 223 -1.24 16.67 -0.28
CA PHE A 223 -0.08 17.20 0.44
C PHE A 223 0.96 16.12 0.76
N ILE A 224 0.52 14.99 1.31
CA ILE A 224 1.41 13.86 1.64
C ILE A 224 2.10 13.33 0.37
N ASN A 225 1.35 13.14 -0.71
CA ASN A 225 1.89 12.59 -1.95
C ASN A 225 2.81 13.55 -2.70
N THR A 226 2.43 14.81 -2.86
CA THR A 226 3.13 15.76 -3.74
C THR A 226 4.11 16.64 -2.99
N THR A 227 3.82 17.02 -1.75
CA THR A 227 4.67 17.93 -0.96
C THR A 227 5.66 17.14 -0.12
N LEU A 228 5.21 16.11 0.61
CA LEU A 228 6.10 15.25 1.40
C LEU A 228 6.78 14.17 0.56
N GLY A 229 6.24 13.88 -0.63
CA GLY A 229 6.76 12.79 -1.46
C GLY A 229 6.61 11.43 -0.77
N GLU A 230 5.57 11.25 0.04
CA GLU A 230 5.33 10.03 0.81
C GLU A 230 4.07 9.32 0.32
N PRO A 231 4.03 7.97 0.35
CA PRO A 231 2.83 7.24 -0.01
C PRO A 231 1.73 7.48 1.04
N TYR A 232 0.54 7.85 0.58
CA TYR A 232 -0.61 8.10 1.42
C TYR A 232 -1.19 6.76 1.85
N GLU A 233 -1.24 6.55 3.16
CA GLU A 233 -2.04 5.48 3.74
C GLU A 233 -3.49 5.92 3.71
N GLU A 234 -4.27 5.35 2.79
CA GLU A 234 -5.72 5.44 2.94
C GLU A 234 -6.05 4.87 4.31
N ALA A 235 -6.83 5.62 5.09
CA ALA A 235 -7.44 5.10 6.30
C ALA A 235 -8.37 3.96 5.88
N VAL A 236 -7.78 2.77 5.67
CA VAL A 236 -8.48 1.51 5.71
C VAL A 236 -9.20 1.58 7.03
N ALA A 237 -10.53 1.69 6.96
CA ALA A 237 -11.45 1.75 8.09
C ALA A 237 -10.82 0.99 9.25
N GLU A 238 -10.36 1.75 10.25
CA GLU A 238 -9.61 1.34 11.44
C GLU A 238 -8.96 -0.06 11.31
N LYS A 239 -7.63 -0.14 11.36
CA LYS A 239 -7.04 -1.29 12.07
C LYS A 239 -7.71 -1.30 13.44
N LEU A 240 -8.78 -2.07 13.60
CA LEU A 240 -9.51 -2.18 14.85
C LEU A 240 -8.44 -2.54 15.88
N SER A 241 -8.32 -1.74 16.93
CA SER A 241 -7.36 -2.04 17.96
C SER A 241 -7.65 -3.44 18.49
N PHE A 242 -6.61 -4.19 18.80
CA PHE A 242 -6.75 -5.55 19.33
C PHE A 242 -7.67 -5.58 20.57
N GLU A 243 -7.73 -4.48 21.35
CA GLU A 243 -8.65 -4.34 22.48
C GLU A 243 -10.13 -4.33 22.06
N LEU A 244 -10.50 -3.62 20.99
CA LEU A 244 -11.89 -3.59 20.49
C LEU A 244 -12.34 -4.93 19.90
N LEU A 245 -11.39 -5.74 19.41
CA LEU A 245 -11.66 -7.08 18.91
C LEU A 245 -11.89 -8.06 20.07
N LEU A 246 -11.13 -7.93 21.17
CA LEU A 246 -11.34 -8.69 22.40
C LEU A 246 -12.70 -8.41 23.05
N GLU A 247 -13.21 -7.18 23.00
CA GLU A 247 -14.55 -6.86 23.52
C GLU A 247 -15.69 -7.54 22.74
N LYS A 248 -15.44 -7.96 21.49
CA LYS A 248 -16.42 -8.62 20.62
C LYS A 248 -16.33 -10.14 20.63
N VAL A 249 -15.49 -10.67 21.50
CA VAL A 249 -15.36 -12.10 21.75
C VAL A 249 -16.65 -12.65 22.35
N CYS A 250 -17.13 -13.78 21.84
CA CYS A 250 -18.14 -14.58 22.54
C CYS A 250 -17.73 -16.04 22.67
N HIS A 251 -18.11 -16.61 23.82
CA HIS A 251 -17.91 -18.03 24.13
C HIS A 251 -18.99 -18.88 23.45
N TYR A 252 -18.60 -20.04 22.95
CA TYR A 252 -19.48 -21.02 22.32
C TYR A 252 -19.26 -22.41 22.94
N ASP A 253 -20.34 -23.20 23.03
CA ASP A 253 -20.31 -24.51 23.69
C ASP A 253 -19.95 -25.69 22.76
N ALA A 254 -19.69 -25.44 21.48
CA ALA A 254 -19.41 -26.49 20.51
C ALA A 254 -17.95 -26.94 20.55
N GLN A 255 -17.73 -28.25 20.39
CA GLN A 255 -16.39 -28.82 20.26
C GLN A 255 -15.84 -28.54 18.85
N VAL A 256 -14.91 -27.59 18.75
CA VAL A 256 -14.18 -27.28 17.52
C VAL A 256 -12.72 -27.69 17.71
N PRO A 257 -12.09 -28.42 16.75
CA PRO A 257 -10.68 -28.77 16.86
C PRO A 257 -9.78 -27.52 16.97
N LEU A 258 -8.80 -27.55 17.87
CA LEU A 258 -7.90 -26.43 18.18
C LEU A 258 -7.16 -25.83 16.97
N ARG A 259 -6.96 -26.61 15.89
CA ARG A 259 -6.26 -26.15 14.68
C ARG A 259 -7.16 -25.33 13.75
N VAL A 260 -8.47 -25.32 13.98
CA VAL A 260 -9.43 -24.57 13.17
C VAL A 260 -9.29 -23.09 13.48
N VAL A 261 -9.02 -22.30 12.44
CA VAL A 261 -8.82 -20.85 12.53
C VAL A 261 -10.06 -20.06 12.12
N TYR A 262 -10.96 -20.66 11.33
CA TYR A 262 -12.26 -20.05 11.05
C TYR A 262 -13.35 -21.05 10.69
N LEU A 263 -14.61 -20.67 10.89
CA LEU A 263 -15.80 -21.44 10.53
C LEU A 263 -16.55 -20.80 9.37
N THR A 264 -17.19 -21.65 8.57
CA THR A 264 -18.15 -21.27 7.53
C THR A 264 -19.39 -22.14 7.65
N ALA A 265 -20.58 -21.54 7.57
CA ALA A 265 -21.85 -22.29 7.52
C ALA A 265 -22.48 -22.16 6.13
N GLY A 266 -22.97 -23.28 5.59
CA GLY A 266 -23.70 -23.33 4.33
C GLY A 266 -25.03 -24.04 4.52
N ILE A 267 -26.08 -23.51 3.89
CA ILE A 267 -27.39 -24.16 3.81
C ILE A 267 -27.63 -24.51 2.35
N ASP A 268 -27.80 -25.79 2.07
CA ASP A 268 -28.14 -26.30 0.76
C ASP A 268 -29.62 -26.69 0.72
N SER A 269 -30.34 -26.17 -0.27
CA SER A 269 -31.76 -26.44 -0.46
C SER A 269 -31.96 -27.57 -1.48
N GLN A 270 -32.66 -28.62 -1.06
CA GLN A 270 -32.96 -29.78 -1.88
C GLN A 270 -34.47 -29.96 -1.98
N LYS A 271 -34.95 -30.70 -3.00
CA LYS A 271 -36.39 -30.81 -3.31
C LYS A 271 -37.30 -31.19 -2.12
N ASN A 272 -36.77 -31.88 -1.12
CA ASN A 272 -37.53 -32.39 0.03
C ASN A 272 -36.88 -32.11 1.39
N ARG A 273 -35.82 -31.29 1.45
CA ARG A 273 -35.09 -30.99 2.69
C ARG A 273 -34.16 -29.79 2.56
N TYR A 274 -33.74 -29.27 3.69
CA TYR A 274 -32.56 -28.43 3.82
C TYR A 274 -31.43 -29.22 4.50
N GLU A 275 -30.22 -29.07 3.98
CA GLU A 275 -29.01 -29.58 4.62
C GLU A 275 -28.15 -28.41 5.06
N ILE A 276 -27.85 -28.36 6.35
CA ILE A 276 -27.04 -27.31 6.97
C ILE A 276 -25.70 -27.93 7.34
N TYR A 277 -24.62 -27.31 6.89
CA TYR A 277 -23.26 -27.75 7.14
C TYR A 277 -22.47 -26.61 7.79
N VAL A 278 -21.75 -26.93 8.85
CA VAL A 278 -20.74 -26.04 9.45
C VAL A 278 -19.38 -26.68 9.24
N TRP A 279 -18.52 -25.98 8.52
CA TRP A 279 -17.14 -26.39 8.24
C TRP A 279 -16.17 -25.52 9.02
N GLY A 280 -15.13 -26.14 9.58
CA GLY A 280 -13.98 -25.47 10.16
C GLY A 280 -12.75 -25.65 9.29
N TRP A 281 -12.00 -24.58 9.12
CA TRP A 281 -10.82 -24.54 8.26
C TRP A 281 -9.56 -24.35 9.09
N ALA A 282 -8.54 -25.16 8.81
CA ALA A 282 -7.22 -25.09 9.42
C ALA A 282 -6.17 -24.70 8.36
N PRO A 283 -4.95 -24.31 8.76
CA PRO A 283 -3.86 -24.00 7.83
C PRO A 283 -3.59 -25.16 6.86
N GLY A 284 -3.32 -24.85 5.60
CA GLY A 284 -3.10 -25.84 4.54
C GLY A 284 -4.38 -26.34 3.86
N GLU A 285 -5.48 -25.58 3.92
CA GLU A 285 -6.80 -25.93 3.34
C GLU A 285 -7.43 -27.20 3.93
N GLU A 286 -6.97 -27.63 5.11
CA GLU A 286 -7.56 -28.73 5.86
C GLU A 286 -8.96 -28.33 6.38
N ALA A 287 -9.97 -29.11 6.04
CA ALA A 287 -11.36 -28.86 6.42
C ALA A 287 -11.90 -29.93 7.36
N PHE A 288 -12.62 -29.49 8.40
CA PHE A 288 -13.26 -30.31 9.42
C PHE A 288 -14.77 -30.06 9.39
N LEU A 289 -15.57 -31.13 9.30
CA LEU A 289 -17.01 -31.00 9.46
C LEU A 289 -17.34 -30.87 10.95
N ILE A 290 -17.87 -29.73 11.36
CA ILE A 290 -18.14 -29.39 12.76
C ILE A 290 -19.57 -29.72 13.15
N ASP A 291 -20.54 -29.39 12.30
CA ASP A 291 -21.95 -29.73 12.52
C ASP A 291 -22.65 -30.02 11.20
N LYS A 292 -23.63 -30.93 11.24
CA LYS A 292 -24.49 -31.27 10.13
C LYS A 292 -25.91 -31.49 10.62
N GLN A 293 -26.85 -30.73 10.05
CA GLN A 293 -28.26 -30.88 10.35
C GLN A 293 -29.08 -31.01 9.07
N ILE A 294 -30.06 -31.91 9.09
CA ILE A 294 -30.97 -32.13 7.97
C ILE A 294 -32.39 -31.87 8.44
N ILE A 295 -33.07 -30.95 7.77
CA ILE A 295 -34.45 -30.57 8.06
C ILE A 295 -35.31 -31.02 6.90
N MET A 296 -36.16 -32.01 7.16
CA MET A 296 -37.09 -32.53 6.15
C MET A 296 -38.25 -31.56 5.93
N GLY A 297 -38.68 -31.42 4.67
CA GLY A 297 -39.77 -30.55 4.24
C GLY A 297 -39.49 -29.88 2.91
N ARG A 298 -40.51 -29.39 2.21
CA ARG A 298 -40.28 -28.67 0.96
C ARG A 298 -39.69 -27.30 1.27
N PRO A 299 -38.68 -26.82 0.51
CA PRO A 299 -38.07 -25.51 0.72
C PRO A 299 -39.05 -24.33 0.69
N GLU A 300 -40.18 -24.50 0.01
CA GLU A 300 -41.20 -23.47 -0.18
C GLU A 300 -42.23 -23.44 0.98
N ASP A 301 -42.23 -24.44 1.86
CA ASP A 301 -43.17 -24.52 2.97
C ASP A 301 -42.73 -23.61 4.13
N GLU A 302 -43.62 -22.71 4.55
CA GLU A 302 -43.35 -21.75 5.63
C GLU A 302 -43.00 -22.44 6.97
N ASP A 303 -43.61 -23.60 7.25
CA ASP A 303 -43.31 -24.41 8.43
C ASP A 303 -41.90 -25.01 8.39
N THR A 304 -41.40 -25.35 7.20
CA THR A 304 -40.03 -25.84 7.02
C THR A 304 -39.03 -24.72 7.26
N LEU A 305 -39.31 -23.51 6.74
CA LEU A 305 -38.48 -22.32 6.97
C LEU A 305 -38.43 -21.93 8.45
N LYS A 306 -39.55 -22.00 9.18
CA LYS A 306 -39.58 -21.76 10.64
C LYS A 306 -38.71 -22.75 11.41
N ARG A 307 -38.65 -24.01 10.99
CA ARG A 307 -37.75 -25.02 11.58
C ARG A 307 -36.28 -24.75 11.28
N VAL A 308 -35.95 -24.31 10.07
CA VAL A 308 -34.59 -23.86 9.68
C VAL A 308 -34.15 -22.68 10.55
N ASP A 309 -35.01 -21.68 10.68
CA ASP A 309 -34.79 -20.51 11.52
C ASP A 309 -34.59 -20.88 13.00
N ALA A 310 -35.37 -21.83 13.51
CA ALA A 310 -35.23 -22.30 14.89
C ALA A 310 -33.87 -22.99 15.12
N VAL A 311 -33.38 -23.76 14.13
CA VAL A 311 -32.06 -24.39 14.19
C VAL A 311 -30.94 -23.36 14.16
N ILE A 312 -31.02 -22.38 13.24
CA ILE A 312 -30.10 -21.26 13.16
C ILE A 312 -30.05 -20.49 14.49
N ARG A 313 -31.21 -20.26 15.11
CA ARG A 313 -31.32 -19.54 16.39
C ARG A 313 -30.93 -20.38 17.60
N LYS A 314 -31.06 -21.70 17.57
CA LYS A 314 -30.75 -22.55 18.73
C LYS A 314 -29.25 -22.85 18.83
N ASN A 315 -28.58 -23.02 17.68
CA ASN A 315 -27.17 -23.35 17.68
C ASN A 315 -26.33 -22.07 17.68
N THR A 316 -25.68 -21.78 18.82
CA THR A 316 -24.85 -20.58 19.03
C THR A 316 -23.76 -20.46 17.96
N VAL A 317 -23.19 -21.57 17.49
CA VAL A 317 -22.19 -21.58 16.40
C VAL A 317 -22.80 -21.17 15.06
N MET A 318 -24.01 -21.64 14.75
CA MET A 318 -24.73 -21.23 13.54
C MET A 318 -25.19 -19.77 13.61
N GLN A 319 -25.66 -19.31 14.78
CA GLN A 319 -25.95 -17.89 15.00
C GLN A 319 -24.72 -17.02 14.74
N MET A 320 -23.55 -17.45 15.24
CA MET A 320 -22.29 -16.70 15.08
C MET A 320 -21.85 -16.66 13.61
N ALA A 321 -22.01 -17.75 12.85
CA ALA A 321 -21.75 -17.73 11.41
C ALA A 321 -22.72 -16.83 10.61
N LEU A 322 -23.94 -16.55 11.12
CA LEU A 322 -25.04 -15.95 10.35
C LEU A 322 -25.45 -14.51 10.78
N LYS A 323 -25.00 -13.97 11.92
CA LYS A 323 -25.40 -12.63 12.43
C LYS A 323 -24.73 -11.46 11.72
N PHE A 324 -25.31 -10.91 10.64
CA PHE A 324 -25.14 -9.51 10.16
C PHE A 324 -26.16 -9.22 9.03
N PRO A 325 -26.91 -8.11 9.04
CA PRO A 325 -27.90 -7.79 8.00
C PRO A 325 -27.29 -7.00 6.83
N PHE A 326 -27.70 -7.30 5.59
CA PHE A 326 -27.63 -6.39 4.44
C PHE A 326 -29.02 -6.36 3.76
N PRO A 327 -29.40 -5.27 3.07
CA PRO A 327 -30.76 -5.08 2.57
C PRO A 327 -31.11 -6.11 1.49
N ALA A 328 -32.33 -6.64 1.57
CA ALA A 328 -32.86 -7.60 0.63
C ALA A 328 -33.14 -6.95 -0.74
N SER A 329 -32.28 -7.20 -1.73
CA SER A 329 -32.65 -7.10 -3.15
C SER A 329 -31.72 -7.94 -4.03
N ALA A 330 -32.14 -9.16 -4.35
CA ALA A 330 -31.96 -9.86 -5.64
C ALA A 330 -32.16 -11.37 -5.44
N GLY A 331 -33.16 -11.95 -6.13
CA GLY A 331 -33.45 -13.38 -6.14
C GLY A 331 -32.40 -14.20 -6.89
N ILE A 332 -31.39 -14.68 -6.17
CA ILE A 332 -30.34 -15.59 -6.64
C ILE A 332 -30.19 -16.70 -5.57
N PRO A 333 -29.90 -17.97 -5.93
CA PRO A 333 -29.63 -19.04 -4.96
C PRO A 333 -28.57 -18.60 -3.95
N VAL A 334 -28.96 -18.51 -2.69
CA VAL A 334 -28.16 -17.91 -1.63
C VAL A 334 -27.16 -18.94 -1.11
N VAL A 335 -25.94 -18.96 -1.66
CA VAL A 335 -24.79 -19.53 -0.95
C VAL A 335 -24.34 -18.48 0.06
N LEU A 336 -24.79 -18.65 1.31
CA LEU A 336 -24.48 -17.76 2.44
C LEU A 336 -23.08 -18.06 3.00
N THR A 337 -22.02 -17.89 2.21
CA THR A 337 -20.65 -18.03 2.75
C THR A 337 -20.27 -16.81 3.58
N ARG A 338 -20.08 -17.02 4.89
CA ARG A 338 -19.58 -16.05 5.87
C ARG A 338 -18.46 -16.68 6.70
N THR A 339 -17.46 -15.87 7.05
CA THR A 339 -16.20 -16.31 7.69
C THR A 339 -16.13 -15.80 9.13
N LEU A 340 -15.96 -16.70 10.10
CA LEU A 340 -15.80 -16.38 11.53
C LEU A 340 -14.42 -16.86 11.99
N CYS A 341 -13.53 -15.99 12.48
CA CYS A 341 -12.22 -16.43 12.99
C CYS A 341 -12.31 -16.91 14.44
N ILE A 342 -11.51 -17.92 14.80
CA ILE A 342 -11.40 -18.45 16.16
C ILE A 342 -10.04 -18.05 16.73
N SER A 343 -10.02 -17.52 17.95
CA SER A 343 -8.81 -17.08 18.65
C SER A 343 -8.90 -17.49 20.12
N ASP A 344 -8.11 -18.47 20.56
CA ASP A 344 -8.44 -19.24 21.78
C ASP A 344 -7.58 -18.97 23.03
N PRO A 345 -8.13 -19.23 24.24
CA PRO A 345 -7.52 -20.31 25.05
C PRO A 345 -8.37 -21.55 25.43
N GLU A 346 -9.72 -21.56 25.40
CA GLU A 346 -10.54 -22.81 25.56
C GLU A 346 -11.92 -22.89 24.84
N ASN A 347 -12.40 -21.88 24.09
CA ASN A 347 -13.38 -21.92 22.96
C ASN A 347 -13.92 -20.51 22.65
N THR A 348 -13.13 -19.70 21.96
CA THR A 348 -13.35 -18.24 21.85
C THR A 348 -13.30 -17.74 20.40
N ALA A 349 -14.29 -16.98 19.92
CA ALA A 349 -14.36 -16.54 18.52
C ALA A 349 -14.31 -15.01 18.34
N LEU A 350 -13.69 -14.59 17.24
CA LEU A 350 -13.48 -13.21 16.80
C LEU A 350 -14.16 -12.96 15.44
N PHE A 351 -14.94 -11.89 15.34
CA PHE A 351 -15.62 -11.53 14.10
C PHE A 351 -14.75 -10.62 13.23
N LEU A 352 -14.30 -11.12 12.08
CA LEU A 352 -13.61 -10.32 11.06
C LEU A 352 -14.55 -10.05 9.89
N CYS A 353 -14.76 -8.78 9.57
CA CYS A 353 -15.54 -8.37 8.40
C CYS A 353 -14.58 -8.11 7.24
N SER A 354 -14.67 -8.90 6.16
CA SER A 354 -13.96 -8.61 4.91
C SER A 354 -14.94 -8.73 3.74
N PRO A 355 -15.11 -7.68 2.93
CA PRO A 355 -15.83 -7.78 1.67
C PRO A 355 -14.86 -8.30 0.60
N SER A 356 -15.01 -9.56 0.17
CA SER A 356 -14.32 -10.05 -1.03
C SER A 356 -15.29 -10.66 -2.02
N LYS A 357 -15.20 -10.16 -3.27
CA LYS A 357 -15.97 -10.60 -4.43
C LYS A 357 -15.58 -12.04 -4.79
N GLY A 358 -16.60 -12.84 -5.08
CA GLY A 358 -16.48 -14.28 -5.26
C GLY A 358 -15.49 -14.73 -6.35
N ARG A 359 -14.87 -15.89 -6.08
CA ARG A 359 -14.40 -16.83 -7.09
C ARG A 359 -14.98 -18.20 -6.74
N ARG A 360 -15.55 -18.86 -7.76
CA ARG A 360 -16.00 -20.25 -7.68
C ARG A 360 -14.77 -21.15 -7.59
N CYS A 361 -14.68 -21.98 -6.55
CA CYS A 361 -13.85 -23.18 -6.60
C CYS A 361 -14.75 -24.37 -6.94
N THR A 362 -14.56 -24.93 -8.14
CA THR A 362 -15.08 -26.24 -8.53
C THR A 362 -14.10 -27.30 -8.07
N ALA A 363 -14.53 -28.21 -7.19
CA ALA A 363 -13.81 -29.46 -6.93
C ALA A 363 -14.36 -30.52 -7.88
N SER A 364 -13.51 -31.00 -8.78
CA SER A 364 -13.69 -32.27 -9.48
C SER A 364 -13.43 -33.45 -8.53
N GLN A 365 -14.05 -34.58 -8.85
CA GLN A 365 -14.10 -35.86 -8.11
C GLN A 365 -12.78 -36.34 -7.50
#